data_AF-A0A836RKM1-F1
#
_entry.id   AF-A0A836RKM1-F1
#
_cell.length_a   1.000
_cell.length_b   1.000
_cell.length_c   1.000
_cell.angle_alpha   90.00
_cell.angle_beta   90.00
_cell.angle_gamma   90.00
#
_symmetry.space_group_name_H-M   'P 1'
#
loop_
_entity.id
_entity.type
_entity.pdbx_description
1 polymer ?
#
loop_
_entity_poly.entity_id
_entity_poly.type
_entity_poly.pdbx_seq_one_letter_code
_entity_poly.pdbx_strand_id
1 'polypeptide(L)'
;MLIEYSQDNLYALCYHDNTLEVFAYTQNGLWNSNGILENSGNGILNMGFKDFNGTLFAYYLVINSQTNSTLKIKHLSGSSWQTDFEAAYDNINNVKICVDNAGAIYFSNDGQSSSSSGNVYRVTSLSTAQELIGASNTWLTFPNNLDFDDLGNLVVLYAKYNAQSNGFEMRLAVYKNNEWMDVTGDFSSSISPADIESNSGLYFVSGDGNNVVNSYPVILKAIKLTN
;
A
#
# COMPACT_ATOMS: atom_id res chain seq x y z
N MET A 1 10.50 5.34 11.69
CA MET A 1 9.41 6.26 12.06
C MET A 1 8.74 6.71 10.78
N LEU A 2 7.42 6.63 10.72
CA LEU A 2 6.60 7.13 9.61
C LEU A 2 5.61 8.14 10.17
N ILE A 3 5.26 9.17 9.40
CA ILE A 3 4.37 10.25 9.84
C ILE A 3 3.19 10.34 8.86
N GLU A 4 1.99 10.48 9.38
CA GLU A 4 0.74 10.67 8.62
C GLU A 4 -0.06 11.83 9.21
N TYR A 5 -0.76 12.59 8.37
CA TYR A 5 -1.71 13.61 8.83
C TYR A 5 -3.14 13.08 8.68
N SER A 6 -3.89 13.07 9.77
CA SER A 6 -5.29 12.62 9.78
C SER A 6 -6.08 13.41 10.82
N GLN A 7 -7.32 13.79 10.49
CA GLN A 7 -8.22 14.52 11.39
C GLN A 7 -7.55 15.66 12.19
N ASP A 8 -6.78 16.51 11.51
CA ASP A 8 -6.09 17.66 12.12
C ASP A 8 -4.99 17.32 13.14
N ASN A 9 -4.52 16.08 13.17
CA ASN A 9 -3.40 15.62 13.99
C ASN A 9 -2.31 14.99 13.12
N LEU A 10 -1.05 15.11 13.55
CA LEU A 10 0.04 14.30 13.01
C LEU A 10 0.19 13.04 13.84
N TYR A 11 0.28 11.89 13.20
CA TYR A 11 0.52 10.60 13.82
C TYR A 11 1.89 10.09 13.42
N ALA A 12 2.62 9.50 14.35
CA ALA A 12 3.91 8.88 14.10
C ALA A 12 3.89 7.41 14.51
N LEU A 13 4.28 6.53 13.58
CA LEU A 13 4.44 5.10 13.83
C LEU A 13 5.90 4.80 14.16
N CYS A 14 6.14 4.28 15.36
CA CYS A 14 7.47 4.07 15.92
C CYS A 14 7.63 2.61 16.34
N TYR A 15 8.66 1.94 15.82
CA TYR A 15 9.09 0.64 16.29
C TYR A 15 10.35 0.81 17.14
N HIS A 16 10.27 0.49 18.42
CA HIS A 16 11.35 0.63 19.39
C HIS A 16 11.18 -0.42 20.49
N ASP A 17 12.27 -0.97 21.03
CA ASP A 17 12.25 -1.96 22.11
C ASP A 17 11.25 -3.12 21.89
N ASN A 18 11.18 -3.63 20.65
CA ASN A 18 10.24 -4.66 20.19
C ASN A 18 8.75 -4.31 20.33
N THR A 19 8.44 -3.03 20.47
CA THR A 19 7.09 -2.48 20.56
C THR A 19 6.83 -1.60 19.35
N LEU A 20 5.70 -1.85 18.66
CA LEU A 20 5.17 -0.95 17.65
C LEU A 20 4.13 -0.04 18.31
N GLU A 21 4.41 1.26 18.34
CA GLU A 21 3.60 2.25 19.05
C GLU A 21 3.26 3.43 18.13
N VAL A 22 2.07 3.98 18.32
CA VAL A 22 1.64 5.22 17.66
C VAL A 22 1.75 6.38 18.63
N PHE A 23 2.31 7.48 18.16
CA PHE A 23 2.30 8.76 18.85
C PHE A 23 1.42 9.75 18.07
N ALA A 24 0.68 10.61 18.77
CA ALA A 24 -0.08 11.70 18.17
C ALA A 24 0.50 13.05 18.63
N TYR A 25 0.73 13.95 17.67
CA TYR A 25 1.07 15.34 17.93
C TYR A 25 -0.23 16.11 18.15
N THR A 26 -0.49 16.43 19.41
CA THR A 26 -1.75 17.06 19.81
C THR A 26 -1.67 18.59 19.68
N GLN A 27 -2.83 19.25 19.73
CA GLN A 27 -2.94 20.71 19.68
C GLN A 27 -2.16 21.45 20.78
N ASN A 28 -1.74 20.75 21.85
CA ASN A 28 -0.87 21.29 22.89
C ASN A 28 0.62 21.35 22.48
N GLY A 29 0.94 20.96 21.24
CA GLY A 29 2.29 21.00 20.68
C GLY A 29 3.23 19.89 21.15
N LEU A 30 2.68 18.77 21.66
CA LEU A 30 3.43 17.66 22.23
C LEU A 30 3.05 16.33 21.56
N TRP A 31 4.05 15.47 21.37
CA TRP A 31 3.86 14.07 21.02
C TRP A 31 3.43 13.28 22.27
N ASN A 32 2.27 12.62 22.18
CA ASN A 32 1.76 11.76 23.24
C ASN A 32 1.54 10.35 22.68
N SER A 33 1.74 9.32 23.52
CA SER A 33 1.37 7.95 23.14
C SER A 33 -0.12 7.89 22.80
N ASN A 34 -0.43 7.29 21.67
CA ASN A 34 -1.77 7.07 21.13
C ASN A 34 -2.11 5.57 21.05
N GLY A 35 -1.24 4.70 21.58
CA GLY A 35 -1.49 3.28 21.75
C GLY A 35 -0.38 2.39 21.19
N ILE A 36 -0.26 1.21 21.80
CA ILE A 36 0.63 0.15 21.34
C ILE A 36 -0.14 -0.74 20.36
N LEU A 37 0.38 -0.91 19.15
CA LEU A 37 -0.20 -1.79 18.14
C LEU A 37 0.28 -3.22 18.30
N GLU A 38 1.54 -3.42 18.65
CA GLU A 38 2.16 -4.74 18.78
C GLU A 38 3.28 -4.75 19.82
N ASN A 39 3.38 -5.86 20.56
CA ASN A 39 4.43 -6.13 21.53
C ASN A 39 4.72 -7.64 21.56
N SER A 40 5.08 -8.19 20.40
CA SER A 40 5.24 -9.63 20.20
C SER A 40 6.64 -10.13 20.54
N GLY A 41 7.63 -9.24 20.73
CA GLY A 41 9.04 -9.62 20.80
C GLY A 41 9.63 -10.06 19.45
N ASN A 42 8.80 -10.17 18.41
CA ASN A 42 9.22 -10.49 17.05
C ASN A 42 9.50 -9.22 16.26
N GLY A 43 10.35 -9.35 15.23
CA GLY A 43 10.64 -8.23 14.33
C GLY A 43 9.38 -7.75 13.59
N ILE A 44 9.33 -6.44 13.35
CA ILE A 44 8.27 -5.78 12.57
C ILE A 44 8.87 -5.28 11.26
N LEU A 45 8.16 -5.50 10.15
CA LEU A 45 8.52 -5.00 8.83
C LEU A 45 7.33 -4.29 8.19
N ASN A 46 7.67 -3.49 7.16
CA ASN A 46 6.72 -2.96 6.20
C ASN A 46 5.47 -2.33 6.84
N MET A 47 5.75 -1.48 7.82
CA MET A 47 4.78 -0.71 8.55
C MET A 47 4.36 0.52 7.74
N GLY A 48 3.13 0.99 7.91
CA GLY A 48 2.62 2.19 7.25
C GLY A 48 1.28 2.64 7.80
N PHE A 49 0.88 3.83 7.37
CA PHE A 49 -0.45 4.39 7.61
C PHE A 49 -1.22 4.55 6.29
N LYS A 50 -2.54 4.64 6.41
CA LYS A 50 -3.44 5.14 5.36
C LYS A 50 -4.57 5.90 6.05
N ASP A 51 -4.75 7.18 5.75
CA ASP A 51 -5.99 7.86 6.06
C ASP A 51 -7.03 7.55 4.98
N PHE A 52 -8.27 7.31 5.42
CA PHE A 52 -9.41 7.23 4.54
C PHE A 52 -10.64 7.87 5.18
N ASN A 53 -11.11 8.97 4.59
CA ASN A 53 -12.25 9.75 5.09
C ASN A 53 -12.12 10.07 6.59
N GLY A 54 -10.91 10.44 7.03
CA GLY A 54 -10.61 10.75 8.42
C GLY A 54 -10.53 9.53 9.34
N THR A 55 -10.54 8.30 8.82
CA THR A 55 -10.21 7.12 9.61
C THR A 55 -8.76 6.75 9.34
N LEU A 56 -7.93 6.76 10.38
CA LEU A 56 -6.54 6.38 10.29
C LEU A 56 -6.38 4.86 10.44
N PHE A 57 -5.86 4.22 9.39
CA PHE A 57 -5.47 2.82 9.40
C PHE A 57 -3.96 2.70 9.55
N ALA A 58 -3.51 1.72 10.33
CA ALA A 58 -2.14 1.27 10.42
C ALA A 58 -2.05 -0.16 9.91
N TYR A 59 -1.01 -0.46 9.15
CA TYR A 59 -0.71 -1.81 8.70
C TYR A 59 0.76 -2.12 8.94
N TYR A 60 1.06 -3.40 9.19
CA TYR A 60 2.42 -3.86 9.47
C TYR A 60 2.52 -5.39 9.37
N LEU A 61 3.73 -5.88 9.16
CA LEU A 61 4.06 -7.31 9.17
C LEU A 61 4.76 -7.68 10.47
N VAL A 62 4.28 -8.72 11.15
CA VAL A 62 4.98 -9.39 12.26
C VAL A 62 5.71 -10.61 11.71
N ILE A 63 7.04 -10.65 11.87
CA ILE A 63 7.86 -11.76 11.37
C ILE A 63 7.58 -13.02 12.20
N ASN A 64 7.17 -14.11 11.56
CA ASN A 64 7.05 -15.43 12.19
C ASN A 64 8.27 -16.31 11.87
N SER A 65 8.83 -16.18 10.66
CA SER A 65 10.04 -16.85 10.20
C SER A 65 10.70 -16.06 9.04
N GLN A 66 11.79 -16.57 8.47
CA GLN A 66 12.47 -15.92 7.34
C GLN A 66 11.56 -15.70 6.11
N THR A 67 10.57 -16.57 5.92
CA THR A 67 9.69 -16.58 4.75
C THR A 67 8.22 -16.50 5.12
N ASN A 68 7.87 -16.26 6.39
CA ASN A 68 6.49 -16.18 6.83
C ASN A 68 6.30 -14.98 7.76
N SER A 69 5.26 -14.19 7.50
CA SER A 69 4.88 -13.05 8.33
C SER A 69 3.37 -12.96 8.47
N THR A 70 2.91 -12.43 9.60
CA THR A 70 1.51 -12.09 9.83
C THR A 70 1.27 -10.64 9.44
N LEU A 71 0.41 -10.41 8.45
CA LEU A 71 -0.11 -9.07 8.15
C LEU A 71 -1.16 -8.70 9.18
N LYS A 72 -0.99 -7.53 9.79
CA LYS A 72 -1.96 -6.91 10.68
C LYS A 72 -2.41 -5.58 10.11
N ILE A 73 -3.72 -5.35 10.09
CA ILE A 73 -4.34 -4.08 9.73
C ILE A 73 -5.26 -3.68 10.88
N LYS A 74 -5.11 -2.44 11.34
CA LYS A 74 -5.87 -1.86 12.44
C LYS A 74 -6.33 -0.45 12.09
N HIS A 75 -7.46 -0.01 12.63
CA HIS A 75 -7.88 1.38 12.53
C HIS A 75 -8.03 2.04 13.90
N LEU A 76 -7.85 3.35 13.94
CA LEU A 76 -8.12 4.17 15.10
C LEU A 76 -9.63 4.46 15.18
N SER A 77 -10.29 3.93 16.21
CA SER A 77 -11.67 4.24 16.55
C SER A 77 -11.70 4.96 17.91
N GLY A 78 -11.98 6.26 17.88
CA GLY A 78 -11.89 7.13 19.04
C GLY A 78 -10.45 7.18 19.56
N SER A 79 -10.21 6.61 20.74
CA SER A 79 -8.89 6.55 21.38
C SER A 79 -8.29 5.12 21.41
N SER A 80 -8.82 4.21 20.60
CA SER A 80 -8.45 2.79 20.63
C SER A 80 -8.20 2.25 19.23
N TRP A 81 -7.23 1.35 19.12
CA TRP A 81 -6.91 0.65 17.87
C TRP A 81 -7.70 -0.65 17.78
N GLN A 82 -8.52 -0.78 16.74
CA GLN A 82 -9.35 -1.94 16.47
C GLN A 82 -8.70 -2.80 15.40
N THR A 83 -8.77 -4.12 15.52
CA THR A 83 -8.24 -5.04 14.50
C THR A 83 -9.25 -5.20 13.38
N ASP A 84 -8.81 -4.95 12.15
CA ASP A 84 -9.59 -5.17 10.92
C ASP A 84 -9.19 -6.45 10.21
N PHE A 85 -7.91 -6.82 10.29
CA PHE A 85 -7.37 -8.00 9.62
C PHE A 85 -6.11 -8.52 10.31
N GLU A 86 -6.02 -9.83 10.45
CA GLU A 86 -4.84 -10.55 10.91
C GLU A 86 -4.75 -11.94 10.25
N ALA A 87 -3.75 -12.14 9.39
CA ALA A 87 -3.50 -13.44 8.77
C ALA A 87 -2.03 -13.63 8.39
N ALA A 88 -1.57 -14.88 8.45
CA ALA A 88 -0.22 -15.28 8.08
C ALA A 88 -0.10 -15.58 6.59
N TYR A 89 0.99 -15.12 5.98
CA TYR A 89 1.31 -15.35 4.58
C TYR A 89 2.77 -15.74 4.42
N ASP A 90 3.02 -16.63 3.47
CA ASP A 90 4.37 -16.95 3.02
C ASP A 90 4.85 -15.92 2.00
N ASN A 91 6.10 -15.48 2.15
CA ASN A 91 6.80 -14.57 1.25
C ASN A 91 6.06 -13.24 1.00
N ILE A 92 5.28 -12.75 1.97
CA ILE A 92 4.61 -11.45 1.88
C ILE A 92 5.62 -10.33 2.19
N ASN A 93 5.66 -9.32 1.32
CA ASN A 93 6.50 -8.13 1.51
C ASN A 93 5.89 -6.93 0.76
N ASN A 94 6.37 -5.73 1.10
CA ASN A 94 5.96 -4.47 0.47
C ASN A 94 4.44 -4.32 0.31
N VAL A 95 3.73 -4.62 1.39
CA VAL A 95 2.31 -4.40 1.54
C VAL A 95 1.96 -2.92 1.39
N LYS A 96 0.90 -2.69 0.62
CA LYS A 96 0.17 -1.43 0.55
C LYS A 96 -1.29 -1.71 0.77
N ILE A 97 -2.01 -0.75 1.35
CA ILE A 97 -3.45 -0.86 1.57
C ILE A 97 -4.18 0.34 0.96
N CYS A 98 -5.41 0.13 0.54
CA CYS A 98 -6.40 1.17 0.34
C CYS A 98 -7.77 0.71 0.84
N VAL A 99 -8.69 1.64 0.94
CA VAL A 99 -10.03 1.42 1.47
C VAL A 99 -11.03 2.00 0.48
N ASP A 100 -12.09 1.25 0.17
CA ASP A 100 -13.16 1.76 -0.70
C ASP A 100 -14.18 2.61 0.08
N ASN A 101 -15.08 3.29 -0.64
CA ASN A 101 -16.14 4.11 -0.04
C ASN A 101 -17.12 3.33 0.85
N ALA A 102 -17.15 2.00 0.78
CA ALA A 102 -17.94 1.15 1.66
C ALA A 102 -17.15 0.68 2.90
N GLY A 103 -15.87 1.07 3.02
CA GLY A 103 -14.98 0.68 4.11
C GLY A 103 -14.31 -0.68 3.90
N ALA A 104 -14.41 -1.30 2.72
CA ALA A 104 -13.71 -2.54 2.45
C ALA A 104 -12.23 -2.29 2.19
N ILE A 105 -11.38 -3.09 2.84
CA ILE A 105 -9.93 -2.97 2.77
C ILE A 105 -9.40 -3.85 1.65
N TYR A 106 -8.49 -3.29 0.85
CA TYR A 106 -7.74 -4.00 -0.18
C TYR A 106 -6.25 -3.86 0.14
N PHE A 107 -5.48 -4.89 -0.21
CA PHE A 107 -4.04 -4.83 -0.05
C PHE A 107 -3.30 -5.55 -1.16
N SER A 108 -2.10 -5.09 -1.46
CA SER A 108 -1.16 -5.72 -2.38
C SER A 108 0.05 -6.20 -1.62
N ASN A 109 0.85 -7.04 -2.27
CA ASN A 109 2.20 -7.36 -1.86
C ASN A 109 3.02 -7.61 -3.13
N ASP A 110 4.29 -7.22 -3.17
CA ASP A 110 5.17 -7.50 -4.31
C ASP A 110 5.85 -8.87 -4.24
N GLY A 111 5.68 -9.60 -3.14
CA GLY A 111 6.32 -10.90 -2.93
C GLY A 111 7.80 -10.79 -2.52
N GLN A 112 8.29 -11.77 -1.77
CA GLN A 112 9.66 -11.75 -1.22
C GLN A 112 10.69 -12.52 -2.06
N SER A 113 10.28 -13.14 -3.19
CA SER A 113 11.16 -14.02 -3.98
C SER A 113 10.87 -13.96 -5.47
N SER A 114 11.81 -14.43 -6.29
CA SER A 114 11.61 -14.55 -7.75
C SER A 114 10.50 -15.52 -8.16
N SER A 115 10.02 -16.37 -7.23
CA SER A 115 8.89 -17.28 -7.44
C SER A 115 7.56 -16.72 -6.95
N SER A 116 7.56 -15.56 -6.27
CA SER A 116 6.36 -14.86 -5.84
C SER A 116 6.26 -13.54 -6.61
N SER A 117 5.33 -13.48 -7.56
CA SER A 117 5.07 -12.28 -8.35
C SER A 117 4.22 -11.25 -7.60
N GLY A 118 3.89 -11.50 -6.33
CA GLY A 118 2.96 -10.69 -5.58
C GLY A 118 1.50 -10.92 -5.95
N ASN A 119 0.60 -10.33 -5.18
CA ASN A 119 -0.85 -10.56 -5.28
C ASN A 119 -1.61 -9.30 -4.87
N VAL A 120 -2.88 -9.24 -5.24
CA VAL A 120 -3.84 -8.21 -4.78
C VAL A 120 -5.03 -8.92 -4.14
N TYR A 121 -5.42 -8.47 -2.96
CA TYR A 121 -6.45 -9.08 -2.15
C TYR A 121 -7.50 -8.05 -1.73
N ARG A 122 -8.71 -8.56 -1.44
CA ARG A 122 -9.77 -7.87 -0.73
C ARG A 122 -10.02 -8.56 0.61
N VAL A 123 -9.97 -7.83 1.71
CA VAL A 123 -10.30 -8.36 3.04
C VAL A 123 -11.80 -8.70 3.09
N THR A 124 -12.13 -9.89 3.58
CA THR A 124 -13.51 -10.42 3.66
C THR A 124 -13.95 -10.73 5.09
N SER A 125 -13.01 -10.93 6.00
CA SER A 125 -13.24 -11.05 7.44
C SER A 125 -11.96 -10.70 8.19
N LEU A 126 -12.00 -10.77 9.53
CA LEU A 126 -10.84 -10.54 10.40
C LEU A 126 -9.61 -11.41 10.09
N SER A 127 -9.76 -12.54 9.40
CA SER A 127 -8.66 -13.45 9.08
C SER A 127 -8.70 -14.05 7.68
N THR A 128 -9.62 -13.59 6.83
CA THR A 128 -9.73 -14.07 5.44
C THR A 128 -9.72 -12.93 4.44
N ALA A 129 -9.00 -13.13 3.34
CA ALA A 129 -9.00 -12.23 2.20
C ALA A 129 -9.24 -13.01 0.91
N GLN A 130 -10.03 -12.44 0.01
CA GLN A 130 -10.24 -12.94 -1.33
C GLN A 130 -9.11 -12.46 -2.23
N GLU A 131 -8.47 -13.39 -2.94
CA GLU A 131 -7.50 -13.06 -3.99
C GLU A 131 -8.21 -12.49 -5.22
N LEU A 132 -7.82 -11.30 -5.65
CA LEU A 132 -8.29 -10.65 -6.88
C LEU A 132 -7.30 -10.84 -8.03
N ILE A 133 -6.01 -10.91 -7.70
CA ILE A 133 -4.90 -11.23 -8.58
C ILE A 133 -4.02 -12.24 -7.87
N GLY A 134 -3.80 -13.39 -8.51
CA GLY A 134 -3.02 -14.50 -7.97
C GLY A 134 -1.86 -14.94 -8.86
N ALA A 135 -1.19 -16.02 -8.45
CA ALA A 135 -0.10 -16.64 -9.23
C ALA A 135 -0.52 -17.06 -10.65
N SER A 136 -1.82 -17.25 -10.90
CA SER A 136 -2.35 -17.56 -12.24
C SER A 136 -2.43 -16.34 -13.17
N ASN A 137 -2.41 -15.13 -12.62
CA ASN A 137 -2.51 -13.88 -13.36
C ASN A 137 -1.13 -13.33 -13.71
N THR A 138 -0.43 -14.03 -14.62
CA THR A 138 0.96 -13.72 -15.01
C THR A 138 1.14 -12.37 -15.72
N TRP A 139 0.05 -11.71 -16.10
CA TRP A 139 0.08 -10.41 -16.76
C TRP A 139 0.33 -9.25 -15.79
N LEU A 140 0.12 -9.45 -14.48
CA LEU A 140 0.38 -8.47 -13.42
C LEU A 140 1.43 -9.02 -12.47
N THR A 141 2.63 -8.45 -12.49
CA THR A 141 3.74 -8.83 -11.61
C THR A 141 4.08 -7.65 -10.69
N PHE A 142 4.51 -7.94 -9.47
CA PHE A 142 4.99 -6.97 -8.49
C PHE A 142 4.05 -5.76 -8.33
N PRO A 143 2.79 -5.96 -7.86
CA PRO A 143 1.91 -4.85 -7.55
C PRO A 143 2.59 -3.99 -6.49
N ASN A 144 2.88 -2.74 -6.87
CA ASN A 144 3.69 -1.82 -6.10
C ASN A 144 2.82 -0.93 -5.20
N ASN A 145 1.66 -0.50 -5.71
CA ASN A 145 0.69 0.27 -4.96
C ASN A 145 -0.73 0.15 -5.53
N LEU A 146 -1.72 0.58 -4.78
CA LEU A 146 -3.13 0.55 -5.14
C LEU A 146 -3.93 1.69 -4.51
N ASP A 147 -4.98 2.12 -5.20
CA ASP A 147 -5.90 3.16 -4.73
C ASP A 147 -7.25 3.06 -5.46
N PHE A 148 -8.25 3.87 -5.07
CA PHE A 148 -9.56 3.89 -5.72
C PHE A 148 -9.79 5.15 -6.52
N ASP A 149 -10.14 5.00 -7.79
CA ASP A 149 -10.55 6.15 -8.59
C ASP A 149 -11.86 6.79 -8.10
N ASP A 150 -12.19 7.99 -8.59
CA ASP A 150 -13.41 8.71 -8.21
C ASP A 150 -14.70 7.94 -8.53
N LEU A 151 -14.63 6.97 -9.43
CA LEU A 151 -15.75 6.12 -9.82
C LEU A 151 -15.85 4.85 -8.96
N GLY A 152 -14.92 4.67 -8.00
CA GLY A 152 -14.85 3.52 -7.11
C GLY A 152 -14.21 2.28 -7.74
N ASN A 153 -13.45 2.43 -8.82
CA ASN A 153 -12.68 1.33 -9.40
C ASN A 153 -11.33 1.21 -8.70
N LEU A 154 -10.94 -0.01 -8.34
CA LEU A 154 -9.61 -0.27 -7.78
C LEU A 154 -8.57 -0.13 -8.89
N VAL A 155 -7.54 0.67 -8.67
CA VAL A 155 -6.42 0.84 -9.58
C VAL A 155 -5.16 0.30 -8.93
N VAL A 156 -4.40 -0.46 -9.70
CA VAL A 156 -3.17 -1.10 -9.26
C VAL A 156 -2.04 -0.63 -10.16
N LEU A 157 -1.01 -0.11 -9.53
CA LEU A 157 0.29 0.12 -10.13
C LEU A 157 1.12 -1.15 -9.99
N TYR A 158 1.65 -1.65 -11.09
CA TYR A 158 2.35 -2.92 -11.13
C TYR A 158 3.52 -2.89 -12.11
N ALA A 159 4.43 -3.85 -12.00
CA ALA A 159 5.52 -4.03 -12.95
C ALA A 159 5.18 -5.14 -13.96
N LYS A 160 5.33 -4.88 -15.25
CA LYS A 160 5.18 -5.90 -16.29
C LYS A 160 6.53 -6.24 -16.87
N TYR A 161 6.87 -7.53 -16.91
CA TYR A 161 8.06 -7.96 -17.63
C TYR A 161 7.89 -7.74 -19.14
N ASN A 162 8.80 -6.98 -19.74
CA ASN A 162 8.90 -6.79 -21.18
C ASN A 162 10.09 -7.60 -21.72
N ALA A 163 9.77 -8.66 -22.45
CA ALA A 163 10.77 -9.54 -23.06
C ALA A 163 11.63 -8.85 -24.14
N GLN A 164 11.13 -7.78 -24.78
CA GLN A 164 11.87 -7.06 -25.82
C GLN A 164 13.00 -6.20 -25.25
N SER A 165 12.76 -5.55 -24.10
CA SER A 165 13.77 -4.77 -23.38
C SER A 165 14.53 -5.58 -22.33
N ASN A 166 14.10 -6.83 -22.08
CA ASN A 166 14.58 -7.67 -20.99
C ASN A 166 14.55 -6.93 -19.63
N GLY A 167 13.44 -6.25 -19.36
CA GLY A 167 13.28 -5.39 -18.19
C GLY A 167 11.83 -5.35 -17.69
N PHE A 168 11.61 -4.63 -16.60
CA PHE A 168 10.27 -4.37 -16.07
C PHE A 168 9.83 -2.95 -16.43
N GLU A 169 8.57 -2.81 -16.82
CA GLU A 169 7.91 -1.52 -17.07
C GLU A 169 6.78 -1.33 -16.07
N MET A 170 6.68 -0.15 -15.45
CA MET A 170 5.53 0.15 -14.60
C MET A 170 4.29 0.37 -15.46
N ARG A 171 3.14 -0.15 -15.01
CA ARG A 171 1.84 -0.06 -15.68
C ARG A 171 0.73 0.11 -14.65
N LEU A 172 -0.41 0.56 -15.14
CA LEU A 172 -1.64 0.68 -14.37
C LEU A 172 -2.66 -0.35 -14.89
N ALA A 173 -3.35 -1.01 -13.97
CA ALA A 173 -4.52 -1.83 -14.25
C ALA A 173 -5.70 -1.31 -13.43
N VAL A 174 -6.89 -1.32 -14.01
CA VAL A 174 -8.14 -0.92 -13.35
C VAL A 174 -9.03 -2.15 -13.21
N TYR A 175 -9.53 -2.40 -12.00
CA TYR A 175 -10.54 -3.40 -11.73
C TYR A 175 -11.92 -2.75 -11.74
N LYS A 176 -12.71 -3.04 -12.76
CA LYS A 176 -14.04 -2.47 -13.00
C LYS A 176 -14.99 -3.58 -13.41
N ASN A 177 -16.18 -3.61 -12.82
CA ASN A 177 -17.22 -4.60 -13.15
C ASN A 177 -16.73 -6.07 -13.07
N ASN A 178 -15.90 -6.38 -12.07
CA ASN A 178 -15.23 -7.67 -11.89
C ASN A 178 -14.23 -8.07 -12.97
N GLU A 179 -13.80 -7.14 -13.82
CA GLU A 179 -12.81 -7.37 -14.87
C GLU A 179 -11.61 -6.44 -14.70
N TRP A 180 -10.43 -6.97 -15.04
CA TRP A 180 -9.20 -6.19 -15.08
C TRP A 180 -8.99 -5.61 -16.48
N MET A 181 -8.69 -4.32 -16.53
CA MET A 181 -8.39 -3.58 -17.76
C MET A 181 -7.00 -2.96 -17.64
N ASP A 182 -6.14 -3.21 -18.63
CA ASP A 182 -4.86 -2.50 -18.74
C ASP A 182 -5.12 -1.05 -19.14
N VAL A 183 -4.48 -0.10 -18.45
CA VAL A 183 -4.46 1.30 -18.85
C VAL A 183 -3.38 1.49 -19.91
N THR A 184 -3.78 1.84 -21.12
CA THR A 184 -2.84 2.11 -22.20
C THR A 184 -2.24 3.51 -22.05
N GLY A 185 -0.92 3.61 -22.09
CA GLY A 185 -0.18 4.85 -22.03
C GLY A 185 1.32 4.60 -22.23
N ASP A 186 2.07 5.66 -22.52
CA ASP A 186 3.53 5.57 -22.54
C ASP A 186 4.10 5.70 -21.13
N PHE A 187 4.50 4.57 -20.57
CA PHE A 187 5.19 4.41 -19.28
C PHE A 187 6.64 3.95 -19.46
N SER A 188 7.17 3.99 -20.68
CA SER A 188 8.50 3.43 -21.01
C SER A 188 9.66 4.12 -20.29
N SER A 189 9.45 5.32 -19.73
CA SER A 189 10.46 6.05 -18.97
C SER A 189 10.47 5.77 -17.46
N SER A 190 9.47 5.09 -16.89
CA SER A 190 9.41 4.86 -15.44
C SER A 190 10.19 3.61 -15.04
N ILE A 191 11.26 3.78 -14.26
CA ILE A 191 12.19 2.69 -13.90
C ILE A 191 12.37 2.46 -12.39
N SER A 192 11.73 3.23 -11.49
CA SER A 192 11.92 3.11 -10.03
C SER A 192 10.87 3.94 -9.26
N PRO A 193 10.57 3.70 -7.96
CA PRO A 193 9.20 3.61 -7.44
C PRO A 193 8.24 4.71 -7.89
N ALA A 194 7.17 4.24 -8.53
CA ALA A 194 5.97 5.01 -8.80
C ALA A 194 5.06 4.94 -7.58
N ASP A 195 4.59 6.09 -7.11
CA ASP A 195 3.46 6.13 -6.20
C ASP A 195 2.18 6.42 -6.98
N ILE A 196 1.04 5.94 -6.50
CA ILE A 196 -0.29 6.22 -7.05
C ILE A 196 -1.14 6.84 -5.94
N GLU A 197 -1.62 8.03 -6.20
CA GLU A 197 -2.62 8.69 -5.36
C GLU A 197 -3.70 9.22 -6.29
N SER A 198 -4.94 8.90 -5.97
CA SER A 198 -6.10 9.35 -6.73
C SER A 198 -6.78 10.50 -5.98
N ASN A 199 -6.63 11.70 -6.53
CA ASN A 199 -7.43 12.85 -6.12
C ASN A 199 -8.13 13.37 -7.36
N SER A 200 -9.43 13.14 -7.47
CA SER A 200 -10.26 13.58 -8.60
C SER A 200 -9.92 12.95 -9.98
N GLY A 201 -9.48 11.68 -10.02
CA GLY A 201 -9.22 10.94 -11.26
C GLY A 201 -7.87 11.19 -11.94
N LEU A 202 -6.89 11.69 -11.18
CA LEU A 202 -5.49 11.80 -11.61
C LEU A 202 -4.69 10.64 -11.01
N TYR A 203 -3.93 9.93 -11.84
CA TYR A 203 -2.96 8.93 -11.36
C TYR A 203 -1.56 9.49 -11.55
N PHE A 204 -0.81 9.53 -10.47
CA PHE A 204 0.61 9.78 -10.50
C PHE A 204 1.34 8.45 -10.75
N VAL A 205 2.41 8.50 -11.52
CA VAL A 205 3.37 7.41 -11.67
C VAL A 205 4.75 8.07 -11.64
N SER A 206 5.49 7.95 -10.54
CA SER A 206 6.85 8.46 -10.41
C SER A 206 7.91 7.46 -10.89
N GLY A 207 9.00 7.91 -11.50
CA GLY A 207 10.17 7.06 -11.76
C GLY A 207 11.21 7.65 -12.71
N ASP A 208 12.46 7.61 -12.23
CA ASP A 208 13.73 8.30 -12.57
C ASP A 208 13.99 8.82 -14.01
N GLY A 209 14.82 9.85 -14.24
CA GLY A 209 15.79 10.47 -13.34
C GLY A 209 16.93 11.21 -14.06
N ASN A 210 16.71 11.77 -15.25
CA ASN A 210 17.76 12.55 -15.94
C ASN A 210 17.79 14.05 -15.58
N ASN A 211 16.87 14.54 -14.73
CA ASN A 211 16.76 15.98 -14.43
C ASN A 211 16.43 16.33 -12.97
N VAL A 212 16.49 15.39 -12.02
CA VAL A 212 16.19 15.70 -10.61
C VAL A 212 17.48 15.93 -9.83
N VAL A 213 17.93 17.19 -9.81
CA VAL A 213 19.15 17.62 -9.09
C VAL A 213 18.92 17.73 -7.57
N ASN A 214 17.69 17.52 -7.07
CA ASN A 214 17.36 17.69 -5.65
C ASN A 214 16.48 16.55 -5.10
N SER A 215 16.74 16.19 -3.86
CA SER A 215 16.22 15.06 -3.06
C SER A 215 14.71 15.08 -2.75
N TYR A 216 13.87 15.62 -3.63
CA TYR A 216 12.42 15.73 -3.43
C TYR A 216 11.65 14.97 -4.52
N PRO A 217 10.52 14.31 -4.19
CA PRO A 217 9.65 13.73 -5.20
C PRO A 217 9.13 14.83 -6.13
N VAL A 218 9.31 14.62 -7.44
CA VAL A 218 8.75 15.49 -8.49
C VAL A 218 7.72 14.68 -9.26
N ILE A 219 6.54 15.27 -9.48
CA ILE A 219 5.54 14.70 -10.37
C ILE A 219 6.10 14.76 -11.80
N LEU A 220 6.58 13.62 -12.30
CA LEU A 220 7.18 13.54 -13.64
C LEU A 220 6.13 13.52 -14.75
N LYS A 221 4.98 12.89 -14.48
CA LYS A 221 3.86 12.78 -15.41
C LYS A 221 2.58 12.54 -14.63
N ALA A 222 1.57 13.36 -14.90
CA ALA A 222 0.19 13.11 -14.46
C ALA A 222 -0.60 12.64 -15.67
N ILE A 223 -1.22 11.47 -15.57
CA ILE A 223 -2.14 10.97 -16.61
C ILE A 223 -3.54 11.08 -16.03
N LYS A 224 -4.33 11.98 -16.61
CA LYS A 224 -5.78 11.99 -16.40
C LYS A 224 -6.39 11.00 -17.36
N LEU A 225 -7.05 9.97 -16.84
CA LEU A 225 -7.83 9.07 -17.68
C LEU A 225 -9.10 9.80 -18.11
N THR A 226 -9.22 10.08 -19.41
CA THR A 226 -10.47 10.53 -20.01
C THR A 226 -11.19 9.29 -20.56
N ASN A 227 -12.43 9.08 -20.13
CA ASN A 227 -13.34 8.14 -20.79
C ASN A 227 -13.55 8.52 -22.26
#